data_AF-A0A4Y8LAH6-F1
#
_entry.id   AF-A0A4Y8LAH6-F1
#
_cell.length_a   1.000
_cell.length_b   1.000
_cell.length_c   1.000
_cell.angle_alpha   90.00
_cell.angle_beta   90.00
_cell.angle_gamma   90.00
#
_symmetry.space_group_name_H-M   'P 1'
#
loop_
_entity.id
_entity.type
_entity.pdbx_description
1 polymer ?
#
loop_
_entity_poly.entity_id
_entity_poly.type
_entity_poly.pdbx_seq_one_letter_code
_entity_poly.pdbx_strand_id
1 'polypeptide(L)'
;MILLIGMINIVNYFDHMVGEQKAVSSQIEKSDKIMSDIKMIKLQEQIVKKLKQEGYTPTGTFGFSISSFEKKSITIDLLEIPKEKTAAEIEIHKIVNEISQENELGLFEITIQ
;
A
#
# COMPACT_ATOMS: atom_id res chain seq x y z
N MET A 1 1.02 -27.39 47.25
CA MET A 1 0.41 -27.32 45.90
C MET A 1 0.55 -25.89 45.37
N ILE A 2 1.77 -25.45 44.99
CA ILE A 2 2.03 -24.04 44.56
C ILE A 2 2.90 -23.98 43.27
N LEU A 3 3.39 -25.11 42.74
CA LEU A 3 4.30 -25.13 41.59
C LEU A 3 3.62 -25.09 40.21
N LEU A 4 2.31 -25.34 40.09
CA LEU A 4 1.63 -25.37 38.78
C LEU A 4 1.21 -24.00 38.22
N ILE A 5 1.02 -22.98 39.08
CA ILE A 5 0.48 -21.68 38.65
C ILE A 5 1.55 -20.83 37.91
N GLY A 6 2.83 -21.04 38.22
CA GLY A 6 3.94 -20.34 37.56
C GLY A 6 4.18 -20.80 36.11
N MET A 7 4.03 -22.10 35.82
CA MET A 7 4.29 -22.63 34.47
C MET A 7 3.21 -22.23 33.46
N ILE A 8 1.94 -22.13 33.88
CA ILE A 8 0.84 -21.73 32.99
C ILE A 8 1.03 -20.28 32.49
N ASN A 9 1.50 -19.38 33.34
CA ASN A 9 1.75 -17.98 32.96
C ASN A 9 2.92 -17.83 31.97
N ILE A 10 3.97 -18.65 32.11
CA ILE A 10 5.12 -18.61 31.20
C ILE A 10 4.73 -19.17 29.82
N VAL A 11 3.99 -20.28 29.76
CA VAL A 11 3.53 -20.87 28.49
C VAL A 11 2.63 -19.91 27.71
N ASN A 12 1.65 -19.28 28.37
CA ASN A 12 0.79 -18.28 27.72
C ASN A 12 1.57 -17.06 27.20
N TYR A 13 2.60 -16.63 27.92
CA TYR A 13 3.45 -15.53 27.49
C TYR A 13 4.29 -15.89 26.25
N PHE A 14 4.85 -17.11 26.22
CA PHE A 14 5.59 -17.61 25.05
C PHE A 14 4.69 -17.81 23.83
N ASP A 15 3.49 -18.38 24.00
CA ASP A 15 2.54 -18.57 22.89
C ASP A 15 2.09 -17.23 22.30
N HIS A 16 1.90 -16.20 23.14
CA HIS A 16 1.58 -14.85 22.68
C HIS A 16 2.72 -14.25 21.84
N MET A 17 3.96 -14.31 22.36
CA MET A 17 5.14 -13.79 21.65
C MET A 17 5.39 -14.50 20.32
N VAL A 18 5.22 -15.83 20.28
CA VAL A 18 5.34 -16.62 19.04
C VAL A 18 4.20 -16.30 18.07
N GLY A 19 2.98 -16.10 18.58
CA GLY A 19 1.82 -15.67 17.79
C GLY A 19 2.03 -14.30 17.14
N GLU A 20 2.52 -13.32 17.90
CA GLU A 20 2.87 -11.99 17.40
C GLU A 20 3.98 -12.04 16.35
N GLN A 21 5.04 -12.80 16.60
CA GLN A 21 6.16 -12.94 15.65
C GLN A 21 5.73 -13.58 14.32
N LYS A 22 4.84 -14.58 14.38
CA LYS A 22 4.24 -15.20 13.19
C LYS A 22 3.33 -14.22 12.44
N ALA A 23 2.53 -13.44 13.16
CA ALA A 23 1.66 -12.43 12.55
C ALA A 23 2.47 -11.33 11.85
N VAL A 24 3.55 -10.84 12.47
CA VAL A 24 4.47 -9.86 11.87
C VAL A 24 5.14 -10.42 10.62
N SER A 25 5.66 -11.65 10.68
CA SER A 25 6.31 -12.30 9.53
C SER A 25 5.34 -12.46 8.36
N SER A 26 4.09 -12.89 8.63
CA SER A 26 3.05 -13.00 7.60
C SER A 26 2.65 -11.65 7.00
N GLN A 27 2.67 -10.56 7.77
CA GLN A 27 2.39 -9.22 7.25
C GLN A 27 3.52 -8.72 6.33
N ILE A 28 4.79 -8.97 6.70
CA ILE A 28 5.95 -8.62 5.87
C ILE A 28 5.88 -9.35 4.53
N GLU A 29 5.64 -10.66 4.53
CA GLU A 29 5.50 -11.46 3.31
C GLU A 29 4.38 -10.93 2.39
N LYS A 30 3.25 -10.51 2.96
CA LYS A 30 2.14 -9.92 2.20
C LYS A 30 2.51 -8.57 1.59
N SER A 31 3.18 -7.69 2.34
CA SER A 31 3.61 -6.38 1.85
C SER A 31 4.67 -6.50 0.75
N ASP A 32 5.62 -7.43 0.90
CA ASP A 32 6.62 -7.75 -0.12
C ASP A 32 5.97 -8.31 -1.39
N LYS A 33 4.96 -9.18 -1.25
CA LYS A 33 4.19 -9.67 -2.38
C LYS A 33 3.51 -8.53 -3.14
N ILE A 34 2.81 -7.63 -2.44
CA ILE A 34 2.16 -6.46 -3.07
C ILE A 34 3.19 -5.60 -3.81
N MET A 35 4.34 -5.34 -3.19
CA MET A 35 5.41 -4.58 -3.84
C MET A 35 5.97 -5.29 -5.09
N SER A 36 6.10 -6.61 -5.03
CA SER A 36 6.49 -7.43 -6.19
C SER A 36 5.43 -7.36 -7.29
N ASP A 37 4.16 -7.47 -6.94
CA ASP A 37 3.04 -7.41 -7.89
C ASP A 37 3.00 -6.05 -8.58
N ILE A 38 3.13 -4.94 -7.83
CA ILE A 38 3.24 -3.55 -8.36
C ILE A 38 4.31 -3.45 -9.44
N LYS A 39 5.49 -4.04 -9.21
CA LYS A 39 6.61 -4.03 -10.16
C LYS A 39 6.32 -4.91 -11.37
N MET A 40 5.79 -6.12 -11.14
CA MET A 40 5.51 -7.09 -12.19
C MET A 40 4.46 -6.58 -13.18
N ILE A 41 3.37 -5.99 -12.69
CA ILE A 41 2.30 -5.42 -13.52
C ILE A 41 2.67 -4.05 -14.10
N LYS A 42 3.82 -3.48 -13.70
CA LYS A 42 4.26 -2.13 -14.10
C LYS A 42 3.20 -1.07 -13.77
N LEU A 43 2.64 -1.11 -12.55
CA LEU A 43 1.52 -0.25 -12.14
C LEU A 43 1.80 1.24 -12.42
N GLN A 44 3.02 1.68 -12.10
CA GLN A 44 3.49 3.04 -12.35
C GLN A 44 3.41 3.43 -13.83
N GLU A 45 3.81 2.54 -14.75
CA GLU A 45 3.74 2.81 -16.19
C GLU A 45 2.28 2.96 -16.65
N GLN A 46 1.38 2.13 -16.12
CA GLN A 46 -0.05 2.19 -16.41
C GLN A 46 -0.65 3.53 -15.94
N ILE A 47 -0.35 3.93 -14.70
CA ILE A 47 -0.81 5.22 -14.14
C ILE A 47 -0.26 6.39 -14.96
N VAL A 48 1.05 6.43 -15.22
CA VAL A 48 1.68 7.51 -16.01
C VAL A 48 1.04 7.62 -17.40
N LYS A 49 0.80 6.49 -18.06
CA LYS A 49 0.16 6.47 -19.38
C LYS A 49 -1.25 7.04 -19.34
N LYS A 50 -2.07 6.62 -18.37
CA LYS A 50 -3.46 7.08 -18.26
C LYS A 50 -3.53 8.56 -17.86
N LEU A 51 -2.72 8.99 -16.89
CA LEU A 51 -2.62 10.41 -16.52
C LEU A 51 -2.26 11.30 -17.71
N LYS A 52 -1.29 10.89 -18.55
CA LYS A 52 -0.94 11.63 -19.77
C LYS A 52 -2.07 11.67 -20.80
N GLN A 53 -2.85 10.60 -20.92
CA GLN A 53 -4.02 10.55 -21.82
C GLN A 53 -5.12 11.53 -21.39
N GLU A 54 -5.25 11.76 -20.08
CA GLU A 54 -6.21 12.72 -19.49
C GLU A 54 -5.64 14.15 -19.41
N GLY A 55 -4.43 14.40 -19.93
CA GLY A 55 -3.83 15.74 -20.03
C GLY A 55 -2.95 16.15 -18.84
N TYR A 56 -2.67 15.26 -17.90
CA TYR A 56 -1.77 15.52 -16.78
C TYR A 56 -0.29 15.30 -17.15
N THR A 57 0.62 15.95 -16.42
CA THR A 57 2.07 15.89 -16.62
C THR A 57 2.80 15.27 -15.42
N PRO A 58 2.63 13.96 -15.16
CA PRO A 58 3.39 13.30 -14.10
C PRO A 58 4.89 13.32 -14.43
N THR A 59 5.72 13.63 -13.44
CA THR A 59 7.19 13.63 -13.60
C THR A 59 7.74 12.23 -13.82
N GLY A 60 6.95 11.20 -13.45
CA GLY A 60 7.35 9.81 -13.45
C GLY A 60 7.93 9.36 -12.12
N THR A 61 8.06 10.23 -11.12
CA THR A 61 8.45 9.87 -9.75
C THR A 61 7.22 9.45 -8.94
N PHE A 62 7.31 8.26 -8.34
CA PHE A 62 6.26 7.69 -7.51
C PHE A 62 6.87 7.14 -6.21
N GLY A 63 6.26 7.49 -5.08
CA GLY A 63 6.57 6.86 -3.79
C GLY A 63 5.51 5.81 -3.47
N PHE A 64 5.92 4.58 -3.16
CA PHE A 64 5.00 3.54 -2.68
C PHE A 64 5.32 3.20 -1.23
N SER A 65 4.30 3.20 -0.37
CA SER A 65 4.40 2.75 1.02
C SER A 65 3.37 1.67 1.29
N ILE A 66 3.84 0.44 1.57
CA ILE A 66 3.00 -0.73 1.78
C ILE A 66 3.24 -1.25 3.21
N SER A 67 2.30 -0.98 4.11
CA SER A 67 2.31 -1.56 5.46
C SER A 67 1.50 -2.86 5.52
N SER A 68 0.40 -2.93 4.78
CA SER A 68 -0.42 -4.13 4.58
C SER A 68 -1.30 -3.96 3.33
N PHE A 69 -2.09 -4.99 2.98
CA PHE A 69 -3.06 -4.88 1.89
C PHE A 69 -4.09 -3.75 2.11
N GLU A 70 -4.53 -3.55 3.35
CA GLU A 70 -5.49 -2.48 3.71
C GLU A 70 -4.82 -1.12 3.99
N LYS A 71 -3.51 -1.11 4.26
CA LYS A 71 -2.75 0.10 4.59
C LYS A 71 -1.63 0.29 3.58
N LYS A 72 -1.99 0.90 2.46
CA LYS A 72 -1.09 1.19 1.35
C LYS A 72 -1.34 2.57 0.79
N SER A 73 -0.26 3.28 0.49
CA SER A 73 -0.30 4.62 -0.08
C SER A 73 0.65 4.78 -1.26
N ILE A 74 0.29 5.74 -2.10
CA ILE A 74 1.05 6.14 -3.28
C ILE A 74 1.18 7.67 -3.29
N THR A 75 2.40 8.16 -3.47
CA THR A 75 2.71 9.58 -3.69
C THR A 75 3.07 9.77 -5.15
N ILE A 76 2.46 10.77 -5.80
CA ILE A 76 2.63 11.05 -7.22
C ILE A 76 3.10 12.49 -7.37
N ASP A 77 4.27 12.68 -7.96
CA ASP A 77 4.83 14.00 -8.23
C ASP A 77 4.40 14.49 -9.61
N LEU A 78 3.69 15.61 -9.67
CA LEU A 78 3.29 16.28 -10.91
C LEU A 78 4.24 17.44 -11.23
N LEU A 79 4.50 17.67 -12.51
CA LEU A 79 5.31 18.81 -12.94
C LEU A 79 4.59 20.14 -12.68
N GLU A 80 3.26 20.14 -12.88
CA GLU A 80 2.39 21.29 -12.64
C GLU A 80 1.18 20.83 -11.84
N ILE A 81 0.88 21.54 -10.74
CA ILE A 81 -0.36 21.34 -10.01
C ILE A 81 -1.49 22.00 -10.81
N PRO A 82 -2.55 21.26 -11.18
CA PRO A 82 -3.66 21.81 -11.95
C PRO A 82 -4.32 23.00 -11.26
N LYS A 83 -4.76 23.99 -12.05
CA LYS A 83 -5.44 25.21 -11.53
C LYS A 83 -6.70 24.86 -10.72
N GLU A 84 -7.39 23.78 -11.09
CA GLU A 84 -8.56 23.24 -10.40
C GLU A 84 -8.16 22.05 -9.51
N LYS A 85 -7.24 22.32 -8.57
CA LYS A 85 -6.56 21.30 -7.76
C LYS A 85 -7.50 20.23 -7.21
N THR A 86 -8.63 20.61 -6.58
CA THR A 86 -9.56 19.64 -5.99
C THR A 86 -10.22 18.72 -7.02
N ALA A 87 -10.62 19.25 -8.18
CA ALA A 87 -11.22 18.44 -9.24
C ALA A 87 -10.19 17.46 -9.82
N ALA A 88 -8.98 17.96 -10.07
CA ALA A 88 -7.87 17.13 -10.54
C ALA A 88 -7.47 16.05 -9.53
N GLU A 89 -7.42 16.36 -8.23
CA GLU A 89 -7.15 15.37 -7.17
C GLU A 89 -8.20 14.26 -7.19
N ILE A 90 -9.49 14.59 -7.30
CA ILE A 90 -10.58 13.60 -7.39
C ILE A 90 -10.39 12.70 -8.61
N GLU A 91 -10.08 13.27 -9.76
CA GLU A 91 -9.88 12.50 -11.01
C GLU A 91 -8.65 11.60 -10.95
N ILE A 92 -7.51 12.12 -10.46
CA ILE A 92 -6.30 11.33 -10.28
C ILE A 92 -6.54 10.20 -9.28
N HIS A 93 -7.27 10.47 -8.20
CA HIS A 93 -7.65 9.45 -7.22
C HIS A 93 -8.47 8.33 -7.85
N LYS A 94 -9.42 8.70 -8.72
CA LYS A 94 -10.23 7.75 -9.46
C LYS A 94 -9.37 6.91 -10.41
N ILE A 95 -8.53 7.54 -11.23
CA ILE A 95 -7.66 6.86 -12.20
C ILE A 95 -6.76 5.82 -11.53
N VAL A 96 -6.06 6.22 -10.46
CA VAL A 96 -5.11 5.35 -9.78
C VAL A 96 -5.82 4.17 -9.13
N ASN A 97 -6.98 4.41 -8.50
CA ASN A 97 -7.74 3.35 -7.86
C ASN A 97 -8.43 2.42 -8.86
N GLU A 98 -8.92 2.92 -10.00
CA GLU A 98 -9.44 2.08 -11.08
C GLU A 98 -8.37 1.12 -11.59
N ILE A 99 -7.19 1.63 -11.95
CA ILE A 99 -6.07 0.80 -12.41
C ILE A 99 -5.66 -0.20 -11.32
N SER A 100 -5.57 0.24 -10.07
CA SER A 100 -5.21 -0.64 -8.95
C SER A 100 -6.22 -1.77 -8.75
N GLN A 101 -7.52 -1.49 -8.85
CA GLN A 101 -8.57 -2.49 -8.74
C GLN A 101 -8.59 -3.45 -9.92
N GLU A 102 -8.37 -2.97 -11.14
CA GLU A 102 -8.22 -3.80 -12.35
C GLU A 102 -7.06 -4.81 -12.21
N ASN A 103 -6.04 -4.47 -11.42
CA ASN A 103 -4.90 -5.33 -11.14
C ASN A 103 -5.01 -6.07 -9.78
N GLU A 104 -6.21 -6.13 -9.17
CA GLU A 104 -6.49 -6.84 -7.91
C GLU A 104 -5.68 -6.35 -6.70
N LEU A 105 -5.13 -5.14 -6.76
CA LEU A 105 -4.38 -4.56 -5.65
C LEU A 105 -5.28 -3.86 -4.62
N GLY A 106 -6.55 -3.60 -4.95
CA GLY A 106 -7.49 -2.89 -4.07
C GLY A 106 -7.29 -1.37 -4.13
N LEU A 107 -7.59 -0.66 -3.03
CA LEU A 107 -7.52 0.81 -2.99
C LEU A 107 -6.22 1.33 -2.36
N PHE A 108 -5.71 2.44 -2.87
CA PHE A 108 -4.60 3.19 -2.30
C PHE A 108 -5.08 4.51 -1.69
N GLU A 109 -4.43 4.91 -0.60
CA GLU A 109 -4.40 6.31 -0.18
C GLU A 109 -3.44 7.07 -1.11
N ILE A 110 -3.92 8.14 -1.73
CA ILE A 110 -3.18 8.84 -2.79
C ILE A 110 -2.83 10.24 -2.31
N THR A 111 -1.58 10.63 -2.52
CA THR A 111 -1.07 11.97 -2.26
C THR A 111 -0.47 12.53 -3.54
N ILE A 112 -0.88 13.74 -3.91
CA ILE A 112 -0.36 14.45 -5.09
C ILE A 112 0.53 15.59 -4.62
N GLN A 113 1.74 15.67 -5.17
CA GLN A 113 2.75 16.68 -4.83
C GLN A 113 3.16 17.48 -6.05
#